data_AF-A0AA37WF65-F1
#
_entry.id   AF-A0AA37WF65-F1
#
_cell.length_a   1.000
_cell.length_b   1.000
_cell.length_c   1.000
_cell.angle_alpha   90.00
_cell.angle_beta   90.00
_cell.angle_gamma   90.00
#
_symmetry.space_group_name_H-M   'P 1'
#
loop_
_entity.id
_entity.type
_entity.pdbx_description
1 polymer ?
#
loop_
_entity_poly.entity_id
_entity_poly.type
_entity_poly.pdbx_seq_one_letter_code
_entity_poly.pdbx_strand_id
1 'polypeptide(L)' 'MENLKRYYSFISDNAVWTVVEYDSFKGKKAIIENCKQVGSYFKSVMTDFITHSIIVDGNKVVINGTA' A
#
# COMPACT_ATOMS: atom_id res chain seq x y z
N MET A 1 -4.24 1.74 -12.17
CA MET A 1 -3.94 2.23 -10.80
C MET A 1 -4.06 3.76 -10.76
N GLU A 2 -5.28 4.26 -10.84
CA GLU A 2 -5.51 5.70 -10.90
C GLU A 2 -5.86 6.23 -9.51
N ASN A 3 -5.08 7.22 -9.07
CA ASN A 3 -5.31 8.11 -7.93
C ASN A 3 -4.90 7.65 -6.53
N LEU A 4 -3.69 7.08 -6.36
CA LEU A 4 -3.04 6.92 -5.04
C LEU A 4 -3.05 8.22 -4.20
N LYS A 5 -2.91 9.38 -4.85
CA LYS A 5 -2.90 10.70 -4.20
C LYS A 5 -4.13 10.96 -3.32
N ARG A 6 -5.30 10.43 -3.69
CA ARG A 6 -6.55 10.66 -2.93
C ARG A 6 -6.55 9.98 -1.57
N TYR A 7 -5.66 9.02 -1.35
CA TYR A 7 -5.58 8.26 -0.11
C TYR A 7 -4.50 8.76 0.84
N TYR A 8 -3.61 9.63 0.38
CA TYR A 8 -2.50 10.13 1.21
C TYR A 8 -2.99 10.89 2.45
N SER A 9 -4.19 11.47 2.42
CA SER A 9 -4.81 12.10 3.59
C SER A 9 -5.14 11.11 4.71
N PHE A 10 -5.37 9.83 4.38
CA PHE A 10 -5.71 8.79 5.38
C PHE A 10 -4.48 8.15 6.04
N ILE A 11 -3.27 8.47 5.57
CA ILE A 11 -2.03 7.97 6.16
C ILE A 11 -1.66 8.86 7.36
N SER A 12 -1.56 8.25 8.54
CA SER A 12 -1.09 8.90 9.77
C SER A 12 0.36 9.36 9.63
N ASP A 13 0.72 10.49 10.26
CA ASP A 13 2.09 11.02 10.23
C ASP A 13 3.12 10.06 10.82
N ASN A 14 2.70 9.23 11.79
CA ASN A 14 3.51 8.19 12.44
C ASN A 14 3.28 6.76 11.90
N ALA A 15 2.62 6.60 10.76
CA ALA A 15 2.36 5.28 10.17
C ALA A 15 3.67 4.54 9.83
N VAL A 16 3.62 3.21 9.84
CA VAL A 16 4.73 2.34 9.43
C VAL A 16 4.22 1.37 8.37
N TRP A 17 4.91 1.29 7.23
CA TRP A 17 4.70 0.25 6.24
C TRP A 17 5.86 -0.74 6.29
N THR A 18 5.56 -1.96 6.72
CA THR A 18 6.51 -3.08 6.74
C THR A 18 6.27 -3.98 5.54
N VAL A 19 7.33 -4.27 4.79
CA VAL A 19 7.40 -5.36 3.81
C VAL A 19 8.16 -6.48 4.48
N VAL A 20 7.46 -7.57 4.82
CA VAL A 20 8.01 -8.72 5.54
C VAL A 20 9.28 -9.20 4.86
N GLU A 21 10.38 -9.35 5.61
CA GLU A 21 11.72 -9.77 5.15
C GLU A 21 12.48 -8.79 4.23
N TYR A 22 11.91 -7.64 3.86
CA TYR A 22 12.58 -6.68 2.97
C TYR A 22 12.91 -5.34 3.66
N ASP A 23 11.90 -4.56 4.04
CA ASP A 23 12.14 -3.18 4.50
C ASP A 23 10.99 -2.65 5.37
N SER A 24 11.21 -1.51 6.01
CA SER A 24 10.23 -0.76 6.81
C SER A 24 10.31 0.74 6.55
N PHE A 25 9.24 1.31 6.01
CA PHE A 25 9.10 2.75 5.76
C PHE A 25 8.36 3.42 6.91
N LYS A 26 9.06 4.27 7.66
CA LYS A 26 8.52 4.96 8.85
C LYS A 26 8.11 6.39 8.52
N GLY A 27 6.87 6.73 8.84
CA GLY A 27 6.28 8.04 8.65
C GLY A 27 5.67 8.23 7.26
N LYS A 28 4.66 9.12 7.22
CA LYS A 28 3.85 9.39 6.02
C LYS A 28 4.66 9.72 4.77
N LYS A 29 5.73 10.53 4.91
CA LYS A 29 6.58 10.94 3.79
C LYS A 29 7.26 9.74 3.13
N ALA A 30 7.92 8.89 3.92
CA ALA A 30 8.61 7.70 3.42
C ALA A 30 7.64 6.72 2.75
N ILE A 31 6.45 6.52 3.33
CA ILE A 31 5.40 5.67 2.75
C ILE A 31 4.94 6.21 1.39
N ILE A 32 4.67 7.53 1.28
CA ILE A 32 4.23 8.15 0.03
C ILE A 32 5.32 8.06 -1.06
N GLU A 33 6.59 8.25 -0.69
CA GLU A 33 7.72 8.10 -1.61
C GLU A 33 7.79 6.66 -2.15
N ASN A 34 7.68 5.66 -1.27
CA ASN A 34 7.64 4.26 -1.70
C ASN A 34 6.40 3.95 -2.56
N CYS A 35 5.21 4.47 -2.22
CA CYS A 35 4.00 4.30 -3.05
C CYS A 35 4.19 4.86 -4.47
N LYS A 36 4.94 5.95 -4.65
CA LYS A 36 5.23 6.50 -5.98
C LYS A 36 6.14 5.56 -6.78
N GLN A 37 7.16 4.98 -6.15
CA GLN A 37 8.08 4.03 -6.78
C GLN A 37 7.35 2.75 -7.20
N VAL A 38 6.68 2.09 -6.25
CA VAL A 38 5.87 0.88 -6.49
C VAL A 38 4.78 1.16 -7.53
N GLY A 39 4.11 2.31 -7.40
CA GLY A 39 3.07 2.75 -8.34
C GLY A 39 3.58 2.99 -9.75
N SER A 40 4.82 3.46 -9.91
CA SER A 40 5.45 3.64 -11.23
C SER A 40 5.78 2.30 -11.87
N TYR A 41 6.30 1.33 -11.10
CA TYR A 41 6.59 -0.01 -11.57
C TYR A 41 5.34 -0.69 -12.15
N PHE A 42 4.27 -0.80 -11.37
CA PHE A 42 3.03 -1.47 -11.80
C PHE A 42 2.20 -0.68 -12.84
N LYS A 43 2.63 0.53 -13.23
CA LYS A 43 2.11 1.22 -14.42
C LYS A 43 2.83 0.81 -15.71
N SER A 44 4.07 0.33 -15.59
CA SER A 44 4.88 -0.11 -16.74
C SER A 44 4.60 -1.55 -17.16
N VAL A 45 3.90 -2.32 -16.34
CA VAL A 45 3.53 -3.71 -16.60
C VAL A 45 2.02 -3.88 -16.54
N MET A 46 1.50 -4.83 -17.32
CA MET A 46 0.13 -5.28 -17.18
C MET A 46 0.09 -6.32 -16.07
N THR A 47 -0.59 -5.99 -14.98
CA THR A 47 -0.68 -6.81 -13.76
C THR A 47 -2.15 -6.86 -13.35
N ASP A 48 -2.66 -8.05 -13.11
CA ASP A 48 -4.04 -8.26 -12.69
C ASP A 48 -4.10 -8.50 -11.18
N PHE A 49 -4.54 -7.49 -10.45
CA PHE A 49 -4.63 -7.55 -8.99
C PHE A 49 -5.98 -8.14 -8.57
N ILE A 50 -5.97 -9.34 -8.00
CA ILE A 50 -7.17 -10.06 -7.57
C ILE A 50 -7.26 -10.02 -6.05
N THR A 51 -8.37 -9.52 -5.51
CA THR A 51 -8.68 -9.62 -4.07
C THR A 51 -9.45 -10.92 -3.81
N HIS A 52 -8.93 -11.78 -2.93
CA HIS A 52 -9.59 -13.04 -2.55
C HIS A 52 -10.47 -12.91 -1.32
N SER A 53 -10.00 -12.17 -0.30
CA SER A 53 -10.76 -12.00 0.94
C SER A 53 -10.39 -10.71 1.66
N ILE A 54 -11.36 -10.20 2.42
CA ILE A 54 -11.22 -9.05 3.30
C ILE A 54 -11.76 -9.48 4.67
N ILE A 55 -10.94 -9.37 5.71
CA ILE A 55 -11.31 -9.65 7.10
C ILE A 55 -11.19 -8.34 7.87
N VAL A 56 -12.25 -7.95 8.58
CA VAL A 56 -12.30 -6.74 9.40
C VAL A 56 -12.54 -7.13 10.85
N ASP A 57 -11.69 -6.62 11.75
CA ASP A 57 -11.81 -6.82 13.20
C ASP A 57 -11.42 -5.53 13.93
N GLY A 58 -12.43 -4.86 14.51
CA GLY A 58 -12.26 -3.56 15.18
C GLY A 58 -11.62 -2.51 14.26
N ASN A 59 -10.40 -2.08 14.60
CA ASN A 59 -9.63 -1.09 13.86
C ASN A 59 -8.59 -1.71 12.90
N LYS A 60 -8.68 -3.02 12.63
CA LYS A 60 -7.77 -3.75 11.76
C LYS A 60 -8.52 -4.29 10.53
N VAL A 61 -7.83 -4.24 9.39
CA VAL A 61 -8.29 -4.82 8.12
C VAL A 61 -7.16 -5.67 7.55
N VAL A 62 -7.48 -6.89 7.14
CA VAL A 62 -6.57 -7.80 6.43
C VAL A 62 -7.13 -8.03 5.03
N ILE A 63 -6.29 -7.86 4.02
CA ILE A 63 -6.62 -8.09 2.61
C ILE A 63 -5.68 -9.17 2.08
N ASN A 64 -6.25 -10.25 1.53
CA ASN A 64 -5.50 -11.29 0.84
C ASN A 64 -5.81 -11.25 -0.66
N GLY A 65 -4.78 -11.40 -1.49
CA GLY A 65 -4.91 -11.30 -2.95
C GLY A 65 -3.62 -11.68 -3.68
N THR A 66 -3.69 -11.69 -5.02
CA THR A 66 -2.55 -11.90 -5.92
C THR A 66 -2.31 -10.67 -6.79
N ALA A 67 -1.07 -10.50 -7.22
CA ALA A 67 -0.62 -9.52 -8.21
C ALA A 67 -0.08 -10.26 -9.43
#